data_AF-A0A5N5QHX2-F1
#
_entry.id   AF-A0A5N5QHX2-F1
#
_cell.length_a   1.000
_cell.length_b   1.000
_cell.length_c   1.000
_cell.angle_alpha   90.00
_cell.angle_beta   90.00
_cell.angle_gamma   90.00
#
_symmetry.space_group_name_H-M   'P 1'
#
loop_
_entity.id
_entity.type
_entity.pdbx_description
1 polymer ?
#
loop_
_entity_poly.entity_id
_entity_poly.type
_entity_poly.pdbx_seq_one_letter_code
_entity_poly.pdbx_strand_id
1 'polypeptide(L)'
;MSLRAVRPLARIPFRSVSTWSAVVAGPPDPILGVTEAFKADKDPRKINLGVGAYRDGDGKPYVLPSVKAAEERITAAKVDKEYLPITGLAEFTKLAAKLAYGSDSAPIKEDRVAVTQSISGTGALRIGGAFLARHYPHLKTIYLPTPSWGNHTPVFRDSGLEVKGYRYFDKKTVGLDFAGLKEDLKAIPEKSIILLHACAHNPTGVDPTPEQWNEISDIVKERQLFPFFDMAYQGFASGDTTKDAYAVRHFVKQGHHIALAQSFAKNMGLYGERVGAFSLVCSSPEERARVDSQVKIIVRPMYSNPPIHGARIAGTILGDDALYRQCTPFGGPTWTDSVDPKDGINFGISLPAVGIAGQGARDRRVANVAAGKSLEGEVKGMAERIISMRETLYNSLKSAGTPGEWGHIKSQIGMFSRYAMMTAADYSLHSFTGLTQPQTRVLAEKAHIYMTADGRISMAGLNSKNIQYFAESVDAAVKGALIALYGGVAVVPCPLRRSVNPPVRYKRKTVSAAGVSVVPIKFYRGIRTYVLPFGSIYRYRRTHVVDRIEIRHIQMPVQTSAAPAAHYKAMWGQLLS
;
A
#
# COMPACT_ATOMS: atom_id res chain seq x y z
N MET A 1 -38.86 -70.08 34.30
CA MET A 1 -37.74 -69.46 33.57
C MET A 1 -38.27 -68.29 32.76
N SER A 2 -37.98 -67.05 33.16
CA SER A 2 -38.35 -65.84 32.39
C SER A 2 -37.05 -65.15 31.98
N LEU A 3 -36.73 -65.21 30.69
CA LEU A 3 -35.59 -64.52 30.09
C LEU A 3 -35.93 -63.02 30.04
N ARG A 4 -35.31 -62.22 30.92
CA ARG A 4 -35.33 -60.76 30.82
C ARG A 4 -34.53 -60.35 29.59
N ALA A 5 -35.21 -59.78 28.60
CA ALA A 5 -34.58 -59.16 27.44
C ALA A 5 -33.69 -57.98 27.89
N VAL A 6 -32.40 -58.04 27.55
CA VAL A 6 -31.45 -56.93 27.72
C VAL A 6 -31.77 -55.88 26.67
N ARG A 7 -32.20 -54.68 27.10
CA ARG A 7 -32.36 -53.53 26.19
C ARG A 7 -30.98 -53.08 25.70
N PRO A 8 -30.79 -52.81 24.39
CA PRO A 8 -29.53 -52.31 23.89
C PRO A 8 -29.25 -50.90 24.45
N LEU A 9 -28.01 -50.67 24.89
CA LEU A 9 -27.51 -49.36 25.28
C LEU A 9 -27.77 -48.37 24.13
N ALA A 10 -28.51 -47.29 24.42
CA ALA A 10 -28.72 -46.21 23.47
C ALA A 10 -27.36 -45.65 23.07
N ARG A 11 -27.01 -45.75 21.77
CA ARG A 11 -25.82 -45.09 21.21
C ARG A 11 -25.96 -43.59 21.46
N ILE A 12 -25.16 -43.05 22.36
CA ILE A 12 -24.98 -41.60 22.51
C ILE A 12 -24.48 -41.10 21.14
N PRO A 13 -25.21 -40.21 20.44
CA PRO A 13 -24.72 -39.68 19.20
C PRO A 13 -23.47 -38.84 19.51
N PHE A 14 -22.30 -39.34 19.10
CA PHE A 14 -21.11 -38.50 19.01
C PHE A 14 -21.47 -37.34 18.10
N ARG A 15 -21.62 -36.13 18.65
CA ARG A 15 -21.66 -34.93 17.82
C ARG A 15 -20.34 -34.90 17.06
N SER A 16 -20.41 -35.12 15.75
CA SER A 16 -19.25 -34.95 14.90
C SER A 16 -18.80 -33.50 15.05
N VAL A 17 -17.57 -33.32 15.55
CA VAL A 17 -16.94 -32.01 15.53
C VAL A 17 -16.67 -31.69 14.06
N SER A 18 -17.03 -30.49 13.62
CA SER A 18 -16.79 -30.05 12.24
C SER A 18 -15.31 -30.22 11.89
N THR A 19 -15.01 -30.71 10.69
CA THR A 19 -13.65 -30.79 10.14
C THR A 19 -12.89 -29.47 10.27
N TRP A 20 -13.61 -28.34 10.27
CA TRP A 20 -13.04 -26.98 10.30
C TRP A 20 -13.12 -26.31 11.67
N SER A 21 -13.50 -27.02 12.73
CA SER A 21 -13.76 -26.42 14.05
C SER A 21 -12.51 -25.78 14.69
N ALA A 22 -11.31 -26.20 14.28
CA ALA A 22 -10.03 -25.68 14.77
C ALA A 22 -9.45 -24.57 13.88
N VAL A 23 -10.10 -24.23 12.76
CA VAL A 23 -9.63 -23.15 11.88
C VAL A 23 -9.83 -21.82 12.60
N VAL A 24 -8.72 -21.18 12.97
CA VAL A 24 -8.72 -19.86 13.61
C VAL A 24 -8.99 -18.80 12.55
N ALA A 25 -9.85 -17.83 12.87
CA ALA A 25 -10.09 -16.69 11.99
C ALA A 25 -8.77 -15.94 11.73
N GLY A 26 -8.47 -15.70 10.46
CA GLY A 26 -7.32 -14.91 10.07
C GLY A 26 -7.43 -13.46 10.57
N PRO A 27 -6.30 -12.76 10.80
CA PRO A 27 -6.35 -11.35 11.15
C PRO A 27 -6.94 -10.53 9.99
N PRO A 28 -7.69 -9.44 10.26
CA PRO A 28 -8.17 -8.53 9.23
C PRO A 28 -7.00 -7.93 8.42
N ASP A 29 -7.16 -7.81 7.10
CA ASP A 29 -6.17 -7.14 6.27
C ASP A 29 -6.09 -5.64 6.63
N PRO A 30 -4.90 -5.10 6.97
CA PRO A 30 -4.75 -3.72 7.44
C PRO A 30 -5.23 -2.64 6.46
N ILE A 31 -5.36 -2.95 5.17
CA ILE A 31 -5.79 -2.01 4.13
C ILE A 31 -7.27 -2.22 3.79
N LEU A 32 -7.72 -3.48 3.66
CA LEU A 32 -9.12 -3.78 3.35
C LEU A 32 -10.05 -3.38 4.50
N GLY A 33 -9.62 -3.57 5.76
CA GLY A 33 -10.40 -3.15 6.93
C GLY A 33 -10.72 -1.64 6.95
N VAL A 34 -9.80 -0.80 6.45
CA VAL A 34 -10.01 0.66 6.31
C VAL A 34 -11.14 0.96 5.33
N THR A 35 -11.21 0.20 4.23
CA THR A 35 -12.25 0.38 3.20
C THR A 35 -13.61 -0.09 3.67
N GLU A 36 -13.66 -1.19 4.44
CA GLU A 36 -14.90 -1.70 5.03
C GLU A 36 -15.46 -0.72 6.06
N ALA A 37 -14.61 -0.18 6.95
CA ALA A 37 -15.00 0.84 7.91
C ALA A 37 -15.54 2.11 7.22
N PHE A 38 -14.85 2.59 6.18
CA PHE A 38 -15.31 3.72 5.36
C PHE A 38 -16.68 3.46 4.68
N LYS A 39 -16.92 2.24 4.20
CA LYS A 39 -18.20 1.87 3.57
C LYS A 39 -19.35 1.80 4.57
N ALA A 40 -19.07 1.34 5.79
CA ALA A 40 -20.04 1.25 6.87
C ALA A 40 -20.47 2.64 7.37
N ASP A 41 -19.55 3.61 7.38
CA ASP A 41 -19.79 4.98 7.82
C ASP A 41 -20.86 5.70 6.97
N LYS A 42 -21.74 6.45 7.62
CA LYS A 42 -22.84 7.22 7.02
C LYS A 42 -22.61 8.73 7.07
N ASP A 43 -21.55 9.20 7.72
CA ASP A 43 -21.24 10.63 7.75
C ASP A 43 -20.92 11.14 6.33
N PRO A 44 -21.55 12.24 5.87
CA PRO A 44 -21.34 12.77 4.52
C PRO A 44 -19.94 13.36 4.29
N ARG A 45 -19.18 13.66 5.35
CA ARG A 45 -17.82 14.24 5.29
C ARG A 45 -16.74 13.17 5.19
N LYS A 46 -17.09 11.88 5.22
CA LYS A 46 -16.12 10.79 5.29
C LYS A 46 -15.11 10.81 4.13
N ILE A 47 -13.85 10.54 4.45
CA ILE A 47 -12.75 10.49 3.46
C ILE A 47 -12.08 9.12 3.51
N ASN A 48 -11.85 8.51 2.34
CA ASN A 48 -11.05 7.30 2.22
C ASN A 48 -9.65 7.62 1.70
N LEU A 49 -8.65 7.52 2.57
CA LEU A 49 -7.24 7.65 2.25
C LEU A 49 -6.49 6.32 2.36
N GLY A 50 -7.18 5.20 2.60
CA GLY A 50 -6.56 3.88 2.69
C GLY A 50 -6.28 3.23 1.33
N VAL A 51 -7.15 3.46 0.34
CA VAL A 51 -7.11 2.76 -0.95
C VAL A 51 -6.08 3.35 -1.90
N GLY A 52 -5.11 2.52 -2.31
CA GLY A 52 -4.10 2.85 -3.32
C GLY A 52 -4.59 2.72 -4.76
N ALA A 53 -5.70 3.40 -5.09
CA ALA A 53 -6.23 3.49 -6.44
C ALA A 53 -6.60 4.94 -6.78
N TYR A 54 -6.31 5.33 -8.01
CA TYR A 54 -6.54 6.69 -8.48
C TYR A 54 -8.04 7.05 -8.46
N ARG A 55 -8.32 8.33 -8.20
CA ARG A 55 -9.66 8.93 -8.19
C ARG A 55 -9.66 10.25 -8.94
N ASP A 56 -10.80 10.61 -9.51
CA ASP A 56 -11.02 11.91 -10.13
C ASP A 56 -11.25 13.04 -9.09
N GLY A 57 -11.54 14.25 -9.58
CA GLY A 57 -11.81 15.42 -8.73
C GLY A 57 -13.05 15.28 -7.83
N ASP A 58 -13.94 14.33 -8.12
CA ASP A 58 -15.10 14.00 -7.30
C ASP A 58 -14.83 12.84 -6.32
N GLY A 59 -13.60 12.32 -6.29
CA GLY A 59 -13.24 11.17 -5.47
C GLY A 59 -13.81 9.84 -5.99
N LYS A 60 -14.24 9.77 -7.25
CA LYS A 60 -14.79 8.56 -7.89
C LYS A 60 -13.72 7.77 -8.63
N PRO A 61 -13.91 6.45 -8.86
CA PRO A 61 -13.04 5.67 -9.73
C PRO A 61 -12.93 6.31 -11.11
N TYR A 62 -11.70 6.45 -11.61
CA TYR A 62 -11.43 7.06 -12.91
C TYR A 62 -10.95 6.00 -13.91
N VAL A 63 -11.69 5.83 -15.00
CA VAL A 63 -11.31 4.99 -16.14
C VAL A 63 -10.73 5.89 -17.22
N LEU A 64 -9.49 5.60 -17.62
CA LEU A 64 -8.74 6.41 -18.59
C LEU A 64 -9.46 6.42 -19.95
N PRO A 65 -9.57 7.58 -20.63
CA PRO A 65 -10.09 7.65 -22.00
C PRO A 65 -9.43 6.67 -22.99
N SER A 66 -8.11 6.47 -22.93
CA SER A 66 -7.39 5.48 -23.75
C SER A 66 -7.87 4.04 -23.51
N VAL A 67 -8.18 3.71 -22.25
CA VAL A 67 -8.75 2.42 -21.85
C VAL A 67 -10.16 2.24 -22.40
N LYS A 68 -11.03 3.26 -22.27
CA LYS A 68 -12.37 3.23 -22.85
C LYS A 68 -12.33 3.04 -24.37
N ALA A 69 -11.45 3.79 -25.04
CA ALA A 69 -11.27 3.68 -26.48
C ALA A 69 -10.77 2.29 -26.90
N ALA A 70 -9.85 1.69 -26.13
CA ALA A 70 -9.41 0.32 -26.36
C ALA A 70 -10.53 -0.71 -26.13
N GLU A 71 -11.34 -0.57 -25.07
CA GLU A 71 -12.50 -1.42 -24.81
C GLU A 71 -13.54 -1.36 -25.94
N GLU A 72 -13.84 -0.16 -26.44
CA GLU A 72 -14.74 0.05 -27.58
C GLU A 72 -14.23 -0.67 -28.83
N ARG A 73 -12.93 -0.54 -29.14
CA ARG A 73 -12.29 -1.22 -30.28
C ARG A 73 -12.35 -2.75 -30.14
N ILE A 74 -12.05 -3.27 -28.95
CA ILE A 74 -12.09 -4.72 -28.67
C ILE A 74 -13.52 -5.26 -28.82
N THR A 75 -14.51 -4.51 -28.34
CA THR A 75 -15.93 -4.88 -28.45
C THR A 75 -16.38 -4.86 -29.91
N ALA A 76 -16.01 -3.83 -30.66
CA ALA A 76 -16.31 -3.71 -32.09
C ALA A 76 -15.67 -4.83 -32.92
N ALA A 77 -14.47 -5.28 -32.54
CA ALA A 77 -13.77 -6.37 -33.21
C ALA A 77 -14.39 -7.76 -32.97
N LYS A 78 -15.37 -7.91 -32.05
CA LYS A 78 -16.07 -9.17 -31.73
C LYS A 78 -15.13 -10.35 -31.49
N VAL A 79 -14.00 -10.09 -30.84
CA VAL A 79 -12.99 -11.11 -30.52
C VAL A 79 -13.56 -12.22 -29.63
N ASP A 80 -13.10 -13.46 -29.87
CA ASP A 80 -13.49 -14.65 -29.11
C ASP A 80 -13.10 -14.59 -27.62
N LYS A 81 -13.46 -15.61 -26.84
CA LYS A 81 -13.04 -15.77 -25.43
C LYS A 81 -12.25 -17.07 -25.22
N GLU A 82 -11.53 -17.51 -26.25
CA GLU A 82 -10.73 -18.73 -26.17
C GLU A 82 -9.58 -18.60 -25.15
N TYR A 83 -9.09 -19.74 -24.69
CA TYR A 83 -7.94 -19.77 -23.79
C TYR A 83 -6.70 -19.18 -24.45
N LEU A 84 -5.95 -18.37 -23.69
CA LEU A 84 -4.62 -17.96 -24.09
C LEU A 84 -3.61 -19.10 -23.96
N PRO A 85 -2.47 -19.02 -24.66
CA PRO A 85 -1.27 -19.77 -24.30
C PRO A 85 -0.92 -19.56 -22.82
N ILE A 86 -0.22 -20.51 -22.21
CA ILE A 86 0.16 -20.47 -20.78
C ILE A 86 0.94 -19.18 -20.45
N THR A 87 1.77 -18.72 -21.38
CA THR A 87 2.58 -17.49 -21.24
C THR A 87 1.79 -16.22 -21.52
N GLY A 88 0.54 -16.33 -21.99
CA GLY A 88 -0.39 -15.24 -22.25
C GLY A 88 -0.45 -14.78 -23.69
N LEU A 89 -0.99 -13.58 -23.87
CA LEU A 89 -1.18 -12.97 -25.18
C LEU A 89 0.15 -12.44 -25.71
N ALA A 90 0.65 -13.04 -26.80
CA ALA A 90 1.98 -12.76 -27.35
C ALA A 90 2.23 -11.25 -27.57
N GLU A 91 1.29 -10.57 -28.23
CA GLU A 91 1.42 -9.14 -28.53
C GLU A 91 1.51 -8.29 -27.26
N PHE A 92 0.69 -8.58 -26.24
CA PHE A 92 0.77 -7.90 -24.95
C PHE A 92 2.12 -8.14 -24.26
N THR A 93 2.59 -9.39 -24.20
CA THR A 93 3.88 -9.69 -23.53
C THR A 93 5.07 -9.00 -24.20
N LYS A 94 5.09 -8.95 -25.54
CA LYS A 94 6.09 -8.22 -26.32
C LYS A 94 6.06 -6.72 -26.02
N LEU A 95 4.87 -6.12 -26.00
CA LEU A 95 4.69 -4.69 -25.75
C LEU A 95 4.99 -4.31 -24.29
N ALA A 96 4.61 -5.15 -23.32
CA ALA A 96 4.96 -4.96 -21.91
C ALA A 96 6.49 -5.00 -21.69
N ALA A 97 7.19 -5.92 -22.35
CA ALA A 97 8.64 -5.96 -22.32
C ALA A 97 9.25 -4.70 -22.95
N LYS A 98 8.76 -4.27 -24.11
CA LYS A 98 9.21 -3.04 -24.78
C LYS A 98 9.03 -1.80 -23.89
N LEU A 99 7.90 -1.68 -23.19
CA LEU A 99 7.63 -0.55 -22.29
C LEU A 99 8.67 -0.47 -21.15
N ALA A 100 8.96 -1.59 -20.50
CA ALA A 100 9.88 -1.63 -19.37
C ALA A 100 11.35 -1.47 -19.79
N TYR A 101 11.81 -2.31 -20.69
CA TYR A 101 13.23 -2.40 -21.07
C TYR A 101 13.63 -1.33 -22.09
N GLY A 102 12.68 -0.77 -22.83
CA GLY A 102 12.94 0.12 -23.96
C GLY A 102 13.24 -0.67 -25.25
N SER A 103 12.95 -0.05 -26.40
CA SER A 103 13.18 -0.65 -27.72
C SER A 103 14.66 -0.92 -28.02
N ASP A 104 15.55 -0.17 -27.40
CA ASP A 104 17.00 -0.28 -27.61
C ASP A 104 17.70 -1.25 -26.67
N SER A 105 16.95 -1.95 -25.82
CA SER A 105 17.47 -2.95 -24.91
C SER A 105 18.13 -4.11 -25.66
N ALA A 106 19.42 -4.34 -25.39
CA ALA A 106 20.19 -5.44 -25.99
C ALA A 106 19.54 -6.82 -25.73
N PRO A 107 19.15 -7.19 -24.49
CA PRO A 107 18.44 -8.47 -24.28
C PRO A 107 17.13 -8.62 -25.05
N ILE A 108 16.43 -7.53 -25.38
CA ILE A 108 15.22 -7.60 -26.21
C ILE A 108 15.59 -7.87 -27.67
N LYS A 109 16.57 -7.13 -28.21
CA LYS A 109 17.06 -7.31 -29.59
C LYS A 109 17.68 -8.69 -29.82
N GLU A 110 18.30 -9.26 -28.79
CA GLU A 110 18.98 -10.56 -28.81
C GLU A 110 18.07 -11.73 -28.41
N ASP A 111 16.76 -11.52 -28.23
CA ASP A 111 15.78 -12.55 -27.82
C ASP A 111 16.18 -13.32 -26.54
N ARG A 112 16.67 -12.58 -25.53
CA ARG A 112 17.14 -13.13 -24.26
C ARG A 112 16.21 -12.90 -23.07
N VAL A 113 15.04 -12.29 -23.28
CA VAL A 113 14.09 -12.03 -22.18
C VAL A 113 12.94 -13.03 -22.23
N ALA A 114 12.82 -13.87 -21.21
CA ALA A 114 11.66 -14.72 -21.02
C ALA A 114 10.54 -13.86 -20.43
N VAL A 115 9.36 -13.85 -21.04
CA VAL A 115 8.24 -13.00 -20.62
C VAL A 115 6.98 -13.84 -20.50
N THR A 116 6.24 -13.66 -19.41
CA THR A 116 4.97 -14.35 -19.18
C THR A 116 3.97 -13.37 -18.58
N GLN A 117 2.81 -13.27 -19.19
CA GLN A 117 1.68 -12.54 -18.62
C GLN A 117 1.28 -13.16 -17.27
N SER A 118 0.95 -12.30 -16.31
CA SER A 118 0.65 -12.69 -14.94
C SER A 118 -0.61 -12.01 -14.42
N ILE A 119 -1.11 -12.47 -13.28
CA ILE A 119 -2.25 -11.87 -12.55
C ILE A 119 -1.76 -10.61 -11.81
N SER A 120 -1.47 -9.57 -12.60
CA SER A 120 -0.85 -8.31 -12.16
C SER A 120 0.50 -8.47 -11.47
N GLY A 121 0.99 -7.41 -10.82
CA GLY A 121 2.27 -7.43 -10.12
C GLY A 121 2.35 -8.51 -9.04
N THR A 122 1.28 -8.74 -8.27
CA THR A 122 1.23 -9.81 -7.27
C THR A 122 1.45 -11.19 -7.89
N GLY A 123 0.81 -11.47 -9.03
CA GLY A 123 1.01 -12.71 -9.77
C GLY A 123 2.44 -12.83 -10.30
N ALA A 124 3.02 -11.75 -10.83
CA ALA A 124 4.40 -11.73 -11.29
C ALA A 124 5.41 -12.01 -10.17
N LEU A 125 5.22 -11.39 -8.99
CA LEU A 125 6.03 -11.66 -7.79
C LEU A 125 5.93 -13.12 -7.36
N ARG A 126 4.71 -13.71 -7.41
CA ARG A 126 4.49 -15.12 -7.06
C ARG A 126 5.18 -16.08 -8.04
N ILE A 127 5.11 -15.79 -9.36
CA ILE A 127 5.81 -16.56 -10.40
C ILE A 127 7.32 -16.49 -10.17
N GLY A 128 7.87 -15.29 -10.03
CA GLY A 128 9.30 -15.09 -9.81
C GLY A 128 9.80 -15.72 -8.51
N GLY A 129 9.05 -15.57 -7.42
CA GLY A 129 9.35 -16.23 -6.15
C GLY A 129 9.38 -17.75 -6.27
N ALA A 130 8.37 -18.36 -6.92
CA ALA A 130 8.32 -19.80 -7.15
C ALA A 130 9.47 -20.29 -8.04
N PHE A 131 9.79 -19.53 -9.10
CA PHE A 131 10.88 -19.84 -10.01
C PHE A 131 12.23 -19.81 -9.29
N LEU A 132 12.50 -18.75 -8.53
CA LEU A 132 13.73 -18.61 -7.76
C LEU A 132 13.83 -19.69 -6.68
N ALA A 133 12.75 -20.00 -5.97
CA ALA A 133 12.73 -21.08 -4.98
C ALA A 133 13.10 -22.43 -5.60
N ARG A 134 12.58 -22.76 -6.80
CA ARG A 134 12.87 -24.02 -7.49
C ARG A 134 14.23 -24.07 -8.16
N HIS A 135 14.67 -22.99 -8.81
CA HIS A 135 15.75 -23.06 -9.80
C HIS A 135 16.98 -22.19 -9.50
N TYR A 136 16.88 -21.17 -8.64
CA TYR A 136 18.04 -20.33 -8.33
C TYR A 136 19.17 -21.15 -7.68
N PRO A 137 20.37 -21.28 -8.27
CA PRO A 137 21.34 -22.27 -7.82
C PRO A 137 22.09 -21.88 -6.53
N HIS A 138 21.79 -20.71 -5.95
CA HIS A 138 22.49 -20.14 -4.81
C HIS A 138 21.53 -19.94 -3.62
N LEU A 139 21.84 -18.99 -2.74
CA LEU A 139 21.09 -18.75 -1.51
C LEU A 139 19.64 -18.36 -1.82
N LYS A 140 18.68 -19.12 -1.27
CA LYS A 140 17.24 -18.91 -1.42
C LYS A 140 16.71 -17.85 -0.44
N THR A 141 17.53 -16.84 -0.16
CA THR A 141 17.20 -15.73 0.74
C THR A 141 16.99 -14.48 -0.09
N ILE A 142 15.82 -13.87 0.05
CA ILE A 142 15.47 -12.59 -0.55
C ILE A 142 15.51 -11.47 0.50
N TYR A 143 16.21 -10.39 0.17
CA TYR A 143 16.32 -9.20 1.00
C TYR A 143 15.37 -8.12 0.49
N LEU A 144 14.52 -7.60 1.38
CA LEU A 144 13.52 -6.57 1.10
C LEU A 144 13.94 -5.22 1.70
N PRO A 145 13.59 -4.07 1.08
CA PRO A 145 13.81 -2.78 1.72
C PRO A 145 13.01 -2.69 3.02
N THR A 146 13.52 -1.97 4.00
CA THR A 146 12.83 -1.75 5.27
C THR A 146 12.41 -0.28 5.38
N PRO A 147 11.10 0.04 5.33
CA PRO A 147 9.95 -0.85 5.09
C PRO A 147 9.79 -1.22 3.60
N SER A 148 8.86 -2.14 3.29
CA SER A 148 8.42 -2.48 1.92
C SER A 148 6.91 -2.72 1.88
N TRP A 149 6.35 -3.05 0.72
CA TRP A 149 4.93 -3.41 0.59
C TRP A 149 4.63 -4.65 1.45
N GLY A 150 3.61 -4.54 2.32
CA GLY A 150 3.31 -5.56 3.33
C GLY A 150 3.08 -6.97 2.78
N ASN A 151 2.70 -7.09 1.50
CA ASN A 151 2.46 -8.38 0.86
C ASN A 151 3.74 -9.03 0.28
N HIS A 152 4.89 -8.36 0.23
CA HIS A 152 6.13 -8.98 -0.24
C HIS A 152 6.56 -10.16 0.65
N THR A 153 6.55 -9.96 1.96
CA THR A 153 6.94 -11.01 2.92
C THR A 153 6.11 -12.29 2.76
N PRO A 154 4.77 -12.26 2.82
CA PRO A 154 3.97 -13.48 2.64
C PRO A 154 4.14 -14.09 1.25
N VAL A 155 4.16 -13.29 0.17
CA VAL A 155 4.34 -13.81 -1.20
C VAL A 155 5.64 -14.62 -1.34
N PHE A 156 6.75 -14.11 -0.82
CA PHE A 156 8.03 -14.79 -0.93
C PHE A 156 8.19 -15.97 0.04
N ARG A 157 7.66 -15.86 1.27
CA ARG A 157 7.64 -17.00 2.20
C ARG A 157 6.80 -18.17 1.67
N ASP A 158 5.61 -17.89 1.15
CA ASP A 158 4.73 -18.91 0.54
C ASP A 158 5.28 -19.44 -0.79
N SER A 159 6.25 -18.75 -1.37
CA SER A 159 7.03 -19.25 -2.50
C SER A 159 8.16 -20.20 -2.09
N GLY A 160 8.49 -20.28 -0.81
CA GLY A 160 9.57 -21.11 -0.28
C GLY A 160 10.92 -20.39 -0.12
N LEU A 161 10.93 -19.05 -0.12
CA LEU A 161 12.15 -18.26 0.11
C LEU A 161 12.25 -17.82 1.59
N GLU A 162 13.48 -17.76 2.09
CA GLU A 162 13.77 -17.04 3.33
C GLU A 162 13.71 -15.52 3.06
N VAL A 163 13.07 -14.76 3.95
CA VAL A 163 12.90 -13.30 3.78
C VAL A 163 13.67 -12.55 4.87
N LYS A 164 14.58 -11.65 4.45
CA LYS A 164 15.34 -10.73 5.30
C LYS A 164 15.13 -9.28 4.85
N GLY A 165 15.65 -8.33 5.62
CA GLY A 165 15.53 -6.89 5.34
C GLY A 165 16.89 -6.22 5.13
N TYR A 166 16.91 -5.11 4.40
CA TYR A 166 18.01 -4.14 4.36
C TYR A 166 17.48 -2.72 4.62
N ARG A 167 18.32 -1.83 5.14
CA ARG A 167 17.98 -0.43 5.41
C ARG A 167 17.64 0.31 4.12
N TYR A 168 16.59 1.13 4.19
CA TYR A 168 16.13 1.90 3.04
C TYR A 168 15.71 3.31 3.43
N PHE A 169 14.95 3.46 4.52
CA PHE A 169 14.40 4.75 4.91
C PHE A 169 14.92 5.21 6.26
N ASP A 170 15.46 6.43 6.32
CA ASP A 170 15.85 7.07 7.57
C ASP A 170 14.67 7.88 8.14
N LYS A 171 14.25 7.48 9.34
CA LYS A 171 13.16 8.13 10.07
C LYS A 171 13.49 9.57 10.49
N LYS A 172 14.77 9.91 10.66
CA LYS A 172 15.22 11.24 11.09
C LYS A 172 15.18 12.23 9.94
N THR A 173 15.75 11.87 8.78
CA THR A 173 15.80 12.74 7.60
C THR A 173 14.56 12.65 6.71
N VAL A 174 13.70 11.65 6.94
CA VAL A 174 12.49 11.41 6.13
C VAL A 174 12.84 11.14 4.65
N GLY A 175 14.05 10.65 4.42
CA GLY A 175 14.63 10.39 3.11
C GLY A 175 15.21 8.98 3.02
N LEU A 176 15.95 8.74 1.93
CA LEU A 176 16.64 7.50 1.71
C LEU A 176 17.81 7.40 2.71
N ASP A 177 17.85 6.34 3.51
CA ASP A 177 19.03 5.96 4.30
C ASP A 177 20.08 5.37 3.35
N PHE A 178 20.66 6.21 2.49
CA PHE A 178 21.54 5.74 1.43
C PHE A 178 22.84 5.14 1.98
N ALA A 179 23.36 5.70 3.08
CA ALA A 179 24.54 5.17 3.75
C ALA A 179 24.27 3.78 4.33
N GLY A 180 23.19 3.61 5.09
CA GLY A 180 22.81 2.32 5.66
C GLY A 180 22.42 1.29 4.60
N LEU A 181 21.75 1.72 3.52
CA LEU A 181 21.44 0.88 2.37
C LEU A 181 22.73 0.31 1.77
N LYS A 182 23.73 1.16 1.48
CA LYS A 182 25.01 0.70 0.89
C LYS A 182 25.77 -0.25 1.82
N GLU A 183 25.81 0.05 3.12
CA GLU A 183 26.44 -0.80 4.12
C GLU A 183 25.78 -2.19 4.13
N ASP A 184 24.45 -2.26 4.17
CA ASP A 184 23.73 -3.52 4.17
C ASP A 184 23.92 -4.28 2.85
N LEU A 185 23.84 -3.63 1.69
CA LEU A 185 24.08 -4.29 0.40
C LEU A 185 25.50 -4.88 0.31
N LYS A 186 26.51 -4.24 0.92
CA LYS A 186 27.88 -4.75 1.02
C LYS A 186 28.05 -5.85 2.07
N ALA A 187 27.11 -6.00 3.00
CA ALA A 187 27.11 -7.04 4.02
C ALA A 187 26.28 -8.27 3.63
N ILE A 188 25.28 -8.12 2.74
CA ILE A 188 24.46 -9.25 2.24
C ILE A 188 25.38 -10.33 1.65
N PRO A 189 25.20 -11.62 1.96
CA PRO A 189 26.01 -12.69 1.37
C PRO A 189 25.93 -12.67 -0.16
N GLU A 190 27.06 -12.89 -0.84
CA GLU A 190 27.11 -12.91 -2.29
C GLU A 190 26.11 -13.90 -2.88
N LYS A 191 25.60 -13.60 -4.08
CA LYS A 191 24.61 -14.46 -4.76
C LYS A 191 23.32 -14.66 -3.95
N SER A 192 22.98 -13.72 -3.08
CA SER A 192 21.64 -13.59 -2.51
C SER A 192 20.71 -12.85 -3.48
N ILE A 193 19.40 -12.98 -3.29
CA ILE A 193 18.38 -12.26 -4.06
C ILE A 193 18.08 -10.94 -3.35
N ILE A 194 17.98 -9.85 -4.11
CA ILE A 194 17.52 -8.56 -3.57
C ILE A 194 16.25 -8.12 -4.31
N LEU A 195 15.24 -7.67 -3.57
CA LEU A 195 14.09 -7.02 -4.15
C LEU A 195 14.30 -5.51 -4.20
N LEU A 196 14.14 -4.91 -5.37
CA LEU A 196 14.23 -3.47 -5.60
C LEU A 196 12.91 -2.94 -6.13
N HIS A 197 12.47 -1.78 -5.66
CA HIS A 197 11.34 -1.08 -6.28
C HIS A 197 11.89 -0.21 -7.40
N ALA A 198 11.36 -0.33 -8.62
CA ALA A 198 11.89 0.39 -9.78
C ALA A 198 11.72 1.92 -9.66
N CYS A 199 10.56 2.35 -9.13
CA CYS A 199 10.19 3.73 -8.83
C CYS A 199 8.96 3.76 -7.91
N ALA A 200 8.66 4.95 -7.36
CA ALA A 200 7.62 5.21 -6.38
C ALA A 200 7.56 4.13 -5.28
N HIS A 201 8.65 4.00 -4.52
CA HIS A 201 8.77 3.01 -3.47
C HIS A 201 7.55 3.01 -2.54
N ASN A 202 6.98 1.82 -2.32
CA ASN A 202 5.79 1.64 -1.49
C ASN A 202 6.22 0.97 -0.18
N PRO A 203 6.04 1.61 0.99
CA PRO A 203 5.11 2.73 1.23
C PRO A 203 5.74 4.14 1.31
N THR A 204 7.05 4.30 1.14
CA THR A 204 7.74 5.54 1.56
C THR A 204 7.55 6.72 0.60
N GLY A 205 7.32 6.48 -0.69
CA GLY A 205 7.36 7.49 -1.74
C GLY A 205 8.74 8.12 -1.97
N VAL A 206 9.82 7.49 -1.49
CA VAL A 206 11.20 7.98 -1.63
C VAL A 206 11.99 7.01 -2.49
N ASP A 207 12.56 7.52 -3.57
CA ASP A 207 13.37 6.75 -4.51
C ASP A 207 14.82 7.22 -4.50
N PRO A 208 15.80 6.35 -4.81
CA PRO A 208 17.16 6.77 -5.10
C PRO A 208 17.21 7.69 -6.33
N THR A 209 18.14 8.66 -6.30
CA THR A 209 18.45 9.46 -7.49
C THR A 209 19.14 8.60 -8.57
N PRO A 210 19.22 9.06 -9.83
CA PRO A 210 19.97 8.36 -10.87
C PRO A 210 21.41 8.03 -10.46
N GLU A 211 22.11 8.95 -9.80
CA GLU A 211 23.48 8.77 -9.32
C GLU A 211 23.55 7.69 -8.24
N GLN A 212 22.60 7.71 -7.30
CA GLN A 212 22.49 6.67 -6.27
C GLN A 212 22.15 5.31 -6.88
N TRP A 213 21.31 5.25 -7.91
CA TRP A 213 21.03 4.00 -8.64
C TRP A 213 22.27 3.43 -9.33
N ASN A 214 23.16 4.28 -9.86
CA ASN A 214 24.42 3.84 -10.44
C ASN A 214 25.29 3.15 -9.37
N GLU A 215 25.46 3.79 -8.21
CA GLU A 215 26.21 3.19 -7.10
C GLU A 215 25.58 1.88 -6.58
N ILE A 216 24.24 1.82 -6.50
CA ILE A 216 23.54 0.58 -6.12
C ILE A 216 23.83 -0.51 -7.16
N SER A 217 23.72 -0.20 -8.46
CA SER A 217 24.04 -1.14 -9.54
C SER A 217 25.47 -1.68 -9.43
N ASP A 218 26.43 -0.82 -9.12
CA ASP A 218 27.84 -1.20 -8.96
C ASP A 218 28.02 -2.17 -7.78
N ILE A 219 27.43 -1.88 -6.62
CA ILE A 219 27.48 -2.77 -5.45
C ILE A 219 26.80 -4.11 -5.74
N VAL A 220 25.63 -4.09 -6.38
CA VAL A 220 24.92 -5.32 -6.76
C VAL A 220 25.77 -6.20 -7.66
N LYS A 221 26.51 -5.58 -8.60
CA LYS A 221 27.40 -6.28 -9.53
C LYS A 221 28.63 -6.83 -8.83
N GLU A 222 29.30 -6.01 -8.02
CA GLU A 222 30.48 -6.39 -7.23
C GLU A 222 30.18 -7.58 -6.32
N ARG A 223 29.04 -7.53 -5.63
CA ARG A 223 28.60 -8.56 -4.67
C ARG A 223 27.87 -9.73 -5.33
N GLN A 224 27.74 -9.73 -6.65
CA GLN A 224 27.04 -10.75 -7.43
C GLN A 224 25.61 -11.02 -6.93
N LEU A 225 24.92 -9.99 -6.43
CA LEU A 225 23.55 -10.11 -5.94
C LEU A 225 22.60 -10.26 -7.14
N PHE A 226 21.54 -11.04 -6.99
CA PHE A 226 20.54 -11.21 -8.04
C PHE A 226 19.40 -10.20 -7.87
N PRO A 227 19.26 -9.21 -8.76
CA PRO A 227 18.23 -8.19 -8.65
C PRO A 227 16.86 -8.68 -9.16
N PHE A 228 15.85 -8.54 -8.32
CA PHE A 228 14.44 -8.71 -8.68
C PHE A 228 13.73 -7.36 -8.51
N PHE A 229 13.29 -6.76 -9.60
CA PHE A 229 12.54 -5.51 -9.58
C PHE A 229 11.02 -5.72 -9.43
N ASP A 230 10.37 -4.96 -8.55
CA ASP A 230 8.93 -4.68 -8.55
C ASP A 230 8.67 -3.32 -9.20
N MET A 231 7.89 -3.30 -10.27
CA MET A 231 7.56 -2.11 -11.06
C MET A 231 6.05 -1.97 -11.25
N ALA A 232 5.40 -1.33 -10.27
CA ALA A 232 3.95 -1.16 -10.26
C ALA A 232 3.44 0.23 -10.67
N TYR A 233 4.35 1.21 -10.81
CA TYR A 233 4.01 2.63 -10.92
C TYR A 233 4.66 3.34 -12.13
N GLN A 234 5.16 2.60 -13.12
CA GLN A 234 5.83 3.19 -14.29
C GLN A 234 4.94 4.22 -15.01
N GLY A 235 5.44 5.44 -15.15
CA GLY A 235 4.75 6.62 -15.66
C GLY A 235 3.99 7.39 -14.57
N PHE A 236 3.46 6.70 -13.55
CA PHE A 236 2.66 7.32 -12.49
C PHE A 236 3.51 8.08 -11.46
N ALA A 237 4.83 7.80 -11.40
CA ALA A 237 5.71 8.44 -10.45
C ALA A 237 6.10 9.84 -10.96
N SER A 238 6.64 9.96 -12.18
CA SER A 238 7.09 11.24 -12.73
C SER A 238 6.23 11.81 -13.87
N GLY A 239 5.21 11.09 -14.33
CA GLY A 239 4.50 11.41 -15.58
C GLY A 239 5.25 10.97 -16.85
N ASP A 240 6.36 10.24 -16.72
CA ASP A 240 7.22 9.80 -17.83
C ASP A 240 7.61 8.33 -17.63
N THR A 241 7.14 7.47 -18.55
CA THR A 241 7.36 6.02 -18.47
C THR A 241 8.82 5.62 -18.65
N THR A 242 9.62 6.42 -19.35
CA THR A 242 11.05 6.19 -19.57
C THR A 242 11.85 6.58 -18.34
N LYS A 243 11.57 7.75 -17.76
CA LYS A 243 12.21 8.20 -16.52
C LYS A 243 11.94 7.21 -15.38
N ASP A 244 10.69 6.77 -15.24
CA ASP A 244 10.29 5.83 -14.20
C ASP A 244 10.85 4.41 -14.38
N ALA A 245 11.41 4.09 -15.56
CA ALA A 245 12.09 2.83 -15.84
C ALA A 245 13.63 2.93 -15.75
N TYR A 246 14.17 4.06 -15.29
CA TYR A 246 15.61 4.32 -15.26
C TYR A 246 16.41 3.20 -14.60
N ALA A 247 16.03 2.78 -13.39
CA ALA A 247 16.77 1.76 -12.63
C ALA A 247 16.84 0.42 -13.38
N VAL A 248 15.69 -0.04 -13.89
CA VAL A 248 15.59 -1.29 -14.68
C VAL A 248 16.47 -1.23 -15.93
N ARG A 249 16.37 -0.13 -16.69
CA ARG A 249 17.13 0.04 -17.94
C ARG A 249 18.63 0.20 -17.67
N HIS A 250 18.99 0.90 -16.60
CA HIS A 250 20.39 1.06 -16.18
C HIS A 250 21.01 -0.29 -15.80
N PHE A 251 20.33 -1.08 -14.96
CA PHE A 251 20.83 -2.39 -14.55
C PHE A 251 21.06 -3.31 -15.76
N VAL A 252 20.09 -3.36 -16.67
CA VAL A 252 20.25 -4.15 -17.91
C VAL A 252 21.41 -3.64 -18.76
N LYS A 253 21.57 -2.31 -18.90
CA LYS A 253 22.69 -1.70 -19.62
C LYS A 253 24.05 -2.04 -18.99
N GLN A 254 24.12 -2.17 -17.67
CA GLN A 254 25.33 -2.58 -16.94
C GLN A 254 25.60 -4.10 -16.99
N GLY A 255 24.77 -4.86 -17.70
CA GLY A 255 24.93 -6.30 -17.89
C GLY A 255 24.31 -7.17 -16.80
N HIS A 256 23.44 -6.61 -15.95
CA HIS A 256 22.74 -7.40 -14.95
C HIS A 256 21.68 -8.31 -15.59
N HIS A 257 21.62 -9.56 -15.13
CA HIS A 257 20.49 -10.45 -15.38
C HIS A 257 19.44 -10.23 -14.30
N ILE A 258 18.34 -9.57 -14.66
CA ILE A 258 17.30 -9.17 -13.71
C ILE A 258 16.03 -10.03 -13.85
N ALA A 259 15.34 -10.25 -12.73
CA ALA A 259 13.91 -10.57 -12.73
C ALA A 259 13.09 -9.28 -12.59
N LEU A 260 11.90 -9.25 -13.18
CA LEU A 260 11.02 -8.08 -13.16
C LEU A 260 9.56 -8.49 -13.02
N ALA A 261 8.87 -7.87 -12.07
CA ALA A 261 7.43 -7.95 -11.88
C ALA A 261 6.78 -6.62 -12.29
N GLN A 262 5.94 -6.65 -13.32
CA GLN A 262 5.24 -5.46 -13.83
C GLN A 262 3.75 -5.51 -13.49
N SER A 263 3.18 -4.38 -13.07
CA SER A 263 1.74 -4.21 -12.89
C SER A 263 1.20 -3.10 -13.78
N PHE A 264 0.06 -3.37 -14.43
CA PHE A 264 -0.69 -2.36 -15.18
C PHE A 264 -1.90 -1.80 -14.41
N ALA A 265 -1.98 -2.10 -13.11
CA ALA A 265 -3.13 -1.73 -12.29
C ALA A 265 -3.24 -0.21 -12.09
N LYS A 266 -2.11 0.50 -12.00
CA LYS A 266 -2.09 1.93 -11.65
C LYS A 266 -1.94 2.81 -12.89
N ASN A 267 -0.92 2.55 -13.71
CA ASN A 267 -0.63 3.33 -14.91
C ASN A 267 -1.77 3.28 -15.94
N MET A 268 -2.46 2.16 -16.11
CA MET A 268 -3.62 2.03 -16.99
C MET A 268 -4.96 1.96 -16.23
N GLY A 269 -4.96 2.09 -14.90
CA GLY A 269 -6.19 1.95 -14.12
C GLY A 269 -6.86 0.56 -14.18
N LEU A 270 -6.15 -0.47 -14.65
CA LEU A 270 -6.65 -1.84 -14.84
C LEU A 270 -6.61 -2.65 -13.52
N TYR A 271 -7.08 -2.05 -12.42
CA TYR A 271 -6.99 -2.61 -11.07
C TYR A 271 -7.63 -4.00 -10.97
N GLY A 272 -8.89 -4.10 -11.38
CA GLY A 272 -9.71 -5.31 -11.30
C GLY A 272 -9.44 -6.33 -12.40
N GLU A 273 -8.92 -5.87 -13.55
CA GLU A 273 -8.57 -6.73 -14.70
C GLU A 273 -7.34 -7.60 -14.47
N ARG A 274 -6.57 -7.29 -13.41
CA ARG A 274 -5.39 -8.06 -12.97
C ARG A 274 -4.34 -8.26 -14.07
N VAL A 275 -4.00 -7.18 -14.78
CA VAL A 275 -3.01 -7.22 -15.87
C VAL A 275 -1.59 -6.97 -15.35
N GLY A 276 -0.65 -7.82 -15.77
CA GLY A 276 0.77 -7.75 -15.40
C GLY A 276 1.65 -8.68 -16.23
N ALA A 277 2.95 -8.60 -16.02
CA ALA A 277 3.94 -9.46 -16.67
C ALA A 277 5.09 -9.79 -15.70
N PHE A 278 5.53 -11.04 -15.71
CA PHE A 278 6.81 -11.45 -15.17
C PHE A 278 7.82 -11.55 -16.32
N SER A 279 9.04 -11.06 -16.12
CA SER A 279 10.12 -11.27 -17.06
C SER A 279 11.45 -11.59 -16.39
N LEU A 280 12.29 -12.37 -17.08
CA LEU A 280 13.63 -12.76 -16.65
C LEU A 280 14.62 -12.55 -17.80
N VAL A 281 15.67 -11.78 -17.56
CA VAL A 281 16.77 -11.59 -18.51
C VAL A 281 17.73 -12.77 -18.40
N CYS A 282 17.93 -13.48 -19.51
CA CYS A 282 18.78 -14.64 -19.64
C CYS A 282 20.09 -14.30 -20.38
N SER A 283 21.06 -15.20 -20.33
CA SER A 283 22.36 -15.07 -21.02
C SER A 283 22.28 -15.39 -22.51
N SER A 284 21.32 -16.21 -22.96
CA SER A 284 21.13 -16.57 -24.36
C SER A 284 19.67 -16.93 -24.70
N PRO A 285 19.29 -16.98 -26.00
CA PRO A 285 17.98 -17.47 -26.44
C PRO A 285 17.68 -18.91 -26.01
N GLU A 286 18.70 -19.77 -25.96
CA GLU A 286 18.55 -21.17 -25.55
C GLU A 286 18.25 -21.27 -24.05
N GLU A 287 18.91 -20.44 -23.23
CA GLU A 287 18.58 -20.34 -21.81
C GLU A 287 17.16 -19.78 -21.62
N ARG A 288 16.81 -18.74 -22.37
CA ARG A 288 15.45 -18.18 -22.36
C ARG A 288 14.40 -19.25 -22.63
N ALA A 289 14.60 -20.11 -23.63
CA ALA A 289 13.67 -21.20 -23.95
C ALA A 289 13.51 -22.20 -22.79
N ARG A 290 14.60 -22.55 -22.09
CA ARG A 290 14.53 -23.41 -20.90
C ARG A 290 13.78 -22.72 -19.76
N VAL A 291 14.06 -21.44 -19.50
CA VAL A 291 13.37 -20.64 -18.48
C VAL A 291 11.87 -20.59 -18.77
N ASP A 292 11.48 -20.28 -20.01
CA ASP A 292 10.09 -20.22 -20.45
C ASP A 292 9.36 -21.54 -20.20
N SER A 293 10.00 -22.68 -20.49
CA SER A 293 9.43 -24.00 -20.22
C SER A 293 9.14 -24.24 -18.73
N GLN A 294 10.04 -23.80 -17.84
CA GLN A 294 9.87 -23.96 -16.39
C GLN A 294 8.84 -22.98 -15.82
N VAL A 295 8.77 -21.75 -16.35
CA VAL A 295 7.72 -20.80 -16.00
C VAL A 295 6.34 -21.36 -16.38
N LYS A 296 6.19 -22.01 -17.55
CA LYS A 296 4.94 -22.69 -17.93
C LYS A 296 4.54 -23.79 -16.93
N ILE A 297 5.49 -24.59 -16.47
CA ILE A 297 5.26 -25.63 -15.43
C ILE A 297 4.83 -25.02 -14.10
N ILE A 298 5.34 -23.84 -13.75
CA ILE A 298 4.94 -23.10 -12.55
C ILE A 298 3.54 -22.52 -12.71
N VAL A 299 3.24 -21.89 -13.84
CA VAL A 299 1.96 -21.21 -14.11
C VAL A 299 0.79 -22.18 -14.24
N ARG A 300 0.98 -23.30 -14.94
CA ARG A 300 -0.08 -24.28 -15.24
C ARG A 300 -0.89 -24.72 -14.01
N PRO A 301 -0.28 -25.12 -12.88
CA PRO A 301 -1.03 -25.49 -11.67
C PRO A 301 -1.48 -24.28 -10.81
N MET A 302 -0.93 -23.08 -11.02
CA MET A 302 -1.37 -21.88 -10.28
C MET A 302 -2.68 -21.33 -10.81
N TYR A 303 -2.81 -21.21 -12.13
CA TYR A 303 -4.02 -20.65 -12.75
C TYR A 303 -4.20 -21.06 -14.22
N SER A 304 -3.49 -22.09 -14.70
CA SER A 304 -3.59 -22.63 -16.07
C SER A 304 -3.09 -21.68 -17.17
N ASN A 305 -3.81 -20.59 -17.45
CA ASN A 305 -3.46 -19.54 -18.39
C ASN A 305 -4.03 -18.19 -17.88
N PRO A 306 -3.41 -17.05 -18.22
CA PRO A 306 -3.78 -15.77 -17.63
C PRO A 306 -5.05 -15.15 -18.27
N PRO A 307 -5.72 -14.19 -17.59
CA PRO A 307 -6.96 -13.59 -18.07
C PRO A 307 -6.77 -12.74 -19.34
N ILE A 308 -7.67 -12.90 -20.32
CA ILE A 308 -7.48 -12.33 -21.66
C ILE A 308 -7.89 -10.87 -21.80
N HIS A 309 -8.92 -10.40 -21.09
CA HIS A 309 -9.58 -9.14 -21.41
C HIS A 309 -8.67 -7.91 -21.20
N GLY A 310 -8.16 -7.73 -19.99
CA GLY A 310 -7.24 -6.63 -19.71
C GLY A 310 -5.92 -6.69 -20.50
N ALA A 311 -5.44 -7.88 -20.85
CA ALA A 311 -4.26 -8.00 -21.72
C ALA A 311 -4.53 -7.52 -23.15
N ARG A 312 -5.73 -7.75 -23.67
CA ARG A 312 -6.15 -7.15 -24.96
C ARG A 312 -6.24 -5.63 -24.84
N ILE A 313 -6.83 -5.09 -23.77
CA ILE A 313 -6.89 -3.63 -23.54
C ILE A 313 -5.49 -3.03 -23.53
N ALA A 314 -4.61 -3.53 -22.67
CA ALA A 314 -3.24 -3.05 -22.56
C ALA A 314 -2.45 -3.23 -23.86
N GLY A 315 -2.60 -4.36 -24.55
CA GLY A 315 -1.98 -4.62 -25.85
C GLY A 315 -2.47 -3.68 -26.95
N THR A 316 -3.78 -3.39 -27.00
CA THR A 316 -4.35 -2.43 -27.95
C THR A 316 -3.84 -1.01 -27.69
N ILE A 317 -3.74 -0.58 -26.42
CA ILE A 317 -3.20 0.74 -26.09
C ILE A 317 -1.72 0.82 -26.49
N LEU A 318 -0.90 -0.15 -26.05
CA LEU A 318 0.56 -0.11 -26.28
C LEU A 318 0.95 -0.34 -27.75
N GLY A 319 0.08 -1.00 -28.53
CA GLY A 319 0.31 -1.31 -29.94
C GLY A 319 -0.19 -0.23 -30.91
N ASP A 320 -0.92 0.76 -30.42
CA ASP A 320 -1.46 1.85 -31.21
C ASP A 320 -0.83 3.17 -30.77
N ASP A 321 -0.04 3.79 -31.66
CA ASP A 321 0.66 5.02 -31.34
C ASP A 321 -0.31 6.17 -30.99
N ALA A 322 -1.51 6.25 -31.57
CA ALA A 322 -2.46 7.31 -31.23
C ALA A 322 -3.06 7.15 -29.83
N LEU A 323 -3.25 5.90 -29.37
CA LEU A 323 -3.66 5.62 -27.99
C LEU A 323 -2.49 5.75 -27.00
N TYR A 324 -1.28 5.39 -27.40
CA TYR A 324 -0.10 5.37 -26.53
C TYR A 324 0.55 6.76 -26.39
N ARG A 325 0.84 7.43 -27.51
CA ARG A 325 1.57 8.69 -27.64
C ARG A 325 0.73 9.73 -28.36
N GLN A 326 0.39 10.81 -27.69
CA GLN A 326 -0.21 11.94 -28.40
C GLN A 326 0.90 12.66 -29.16
N CYS A 327 1.01 12.42 -30.47
CA CYS A 327 1.60 13.39 -31.38
C CYS A 327 0.66 14.60 -31.44
N THR A 328 0.94 15.66 -30.71
CA THR A 328 0.48 16.99 -31.10
C THR A 328 1.67 17.95 -31.22
N PRO A 329 1.80 18.66 -32.36
CA PRO A 329 2.70 19.80 -32.44
C PRO A 329 2.21 20.88 -31.45
N PHE A 330 3.15 21.47 -30.71
CA PHE A 330 3.04 22.69 -29.90
C PHE A 330 1.61 23.24 -29.67
N GLY A 331 1.06 22.99 -28.47
CA GLY A 331 -0.17 23.61 -27.99
C GLY A 331 -0.73 22.87 -26.78
N GLY A 332 -0.29 23.24 -25.58
CA GLY A 332 -0.74 22.61 -24.33
C GLY A 332 -2.22 22.91 -24.04
N PRO A 333 -2.96 21.99 -23.40
CA PRO A 333 -4.30 22.28 -22.91
C PRO A 333 -4.23 23.11 -21.63
N THR A 334 -4.85 24.29 -21.64
CA THR A 334 -5.15 25.07 -20.44
C THR A 334 -6.30 24.41 -19.68
N TRP A 335 -6.06 24.05 -18.42
CA TRP A 335 -7.13 23.73 -17.48
C TRP A 335 -7.71 25.06 -17.00
N THR A 336 -8.91 25.43 -17.46
CA THR A 336 -9.72 26.44 -16.79
C THR A 336 -10.90 25.76 -16.12
N ASP A 337 -10.90 25.76 -14.79
CA ASP A 337 -12.13 25.63 -14.04
C ASP A 337 -13.06 26.75 -14.49
N SER A 338 -14.29 26.40 -14.84
CA SER A 338 -15.32 27.33 -15.29
C SER A 338 -15.72 28.25 -14.13
N VAL A 339 -15.02 29.37 -14.01
CA VAL A 339 -15.53 30.56 -13.33
C VAL A 339 -16.34 31.29 -14.38
N ASP A 340 -17.65 31.39 -14.17
CA ASP A 340 -18.57 32.26 -14.94
C ASP A 340 -18.20 33.73 -14.67
N PRO A 341 -17.69 34.50 -15.64
CA PRO A 341 -17.53 35.92 -15.52
C PRO A 341 -18.62 36.57 -16.37
N LYS A 342 -19.80 36.75 -15.77
CA LYS A 342 -20.62 37.90 -16.10
C LYS A 342 -19.81 39.13 -15.70
N ASP A 343 -19.18 39.77 -16.69
CA ASP A 343 -19.05 41.22 -16.86
C ASP A 343 -17.92 41.55 -17.85
N GLY A 344 -18.29 42.18 -18.98
CA GLY A 344 -17.48 43.06 -19.87
C GLY A 344 -16.08 42.59 -20.31
N ILE A 345 -15.67 42.63 -21.58
CA ILE A 345 -15.59 43.78 -22.47
C ILE A 345 -15.23 43.24 -23.86
N ASN A 346 -15.83 43.86 -24.87
CA ASN A 346 -15.74 43.54 -26.28
C ASN A 346 -14.47 44.14 -26.92
N PHE A 347 -13.62 43.33 -27.52
CA PHE A 347 -12.63 43.81 -28.50
C PHE A 347 -12.69 42.95 -29.76
N GLY A 348 -13.32 43.51 -30.78
CA GLY A 348 -13.40 42.94 -32.11
C GLY A 348 -12.08 43.09 -32.84
N ILE A 349 -11.62 42.00 -33.46
CA ILE A 349 -10.71 42.04 -34.60
C ILE A 349 -11.20 40.99 -35.60
N SER A 350 -11.78 41.49 -36.69
CA SER A 350 -12.14 40.75 -37.91
C SER A 350 -10.89 40.55 -38.77
N LEU A 351 -10.72 39.37 -39.39
CA LEU A 351 -9.99 39.14 -40.68
C LEU A 351 -10.34 37.72 -41.19
N PRO A 352 -10.23 37.43 -42.51
CA PRO A 352 -11.32 36.85 -43.29
C PRO A 352 -11.21 35.33 -43.55
N ALA A 353 -12.37 34.75 -43.85
CA ALA A 353 -12.54 33.39 -44.31
C ALA A 353 -12.06 33.21 -45.76
N VAL A 354 -11.19 32.23 -45.99
CA VAL A 354 -10.93 31.67 -47.32
C VAL A 354 -11.66 30.33 -47.38
N GLY A 355 -12.67 30.27 -48.24
CA GLY A 355 -13.45 29.06 -48.49
C GLY A 355 -12.70 28.10 -49.42
N ILE A 356 -12.68 26.83 -49.05
CA ILE A 356 -12.58 25.72 -49.99
C ILE A 356 -13.70 24.75 -49.63
N ALA A 357 -14.75 24.75 -50.45
CA ALA A 357 -15.80 23.75 -50.44
C ALA A 357 -15.40 22.63 -51.40
N GLY A 358 -15.43 21.37 -50.93
CA GLY A 358 -15.22 20.21 -51.80
C GLY A 358 -15.17 18.89 -51.07
N GLN A 359 -16.31 18.18 -51.08
CA GLN A 359 -16.47 16.71 -51.07
C GLN A 359 -15.95 15.90 -49.86
N GLY A 360 -16.90 15.31 -49.12
CA GLY A 360 -16.56 14.25 -48.15
C GLY A 360 -17.62 13.99 -47.08
N ALA A 361 -18.88 13.79 -47.45
CA ALA A 361 -19.93 13.36 -46.52
C ALA A 361 -19.85 11.84 -46.24
N ARG A 362 -18.70 11.35 -45.76
CA ARG A 362 -18.48 10.01 -45.21
C ARG A 362 -17.28 10.05 -44.27
N ASP A 363 -17.42 10.62 -43.07
CA ASP A 363 -16.78 10.11 -41.82
C ASP A 363 -17.01 10.95 -40.54
N ARG A 364 -18.20 11.52 -40.34
CA ARG A 364 -18.47 12.34 -39.12
C ARG A 364 -18.61 11.53 -37.81
N ARG A 365 -18.41 10.21 -37.82
CA ARG A 365 -18.36 9.38 -36.61
C ARG A 365 -16.95 8.95 -36.19
N VAL A 366 -15.92 9.21 -37.01
CA VAL A 366 -14.51 8.97 -36.66
C VAL A 366 -13.80 10.28 -36.29
N ALA A 367 -14.37 11.44 -36.64
CA ALA A 367 -13.77 12.75 -36.38
C ALA A 367 -13.95 13.33 -34.95
N ASN A 368 -14.61 12.61 -34.02
CA ASN A 368 -14.76 13.05 -32.62
C ASN A 368 -13.71 12.44 -31.66
N VAL A 369 -12.73 11.69 -32.18
CA VAL A 369 -11.59 11.17 -31.40
C VAL A 369 -10.41 12.16 -31.36
N ALA A 370 -10.54 13.33 -32.01
CA ALA A 370 -9.49 14.34 -32.12
C ALA A 370 -9.23 15.18 -30.83
N ALA A 371 -9.84 14.84 -29.70
CA ALA A 371 -9.55 15.41 -28.39
C ALA A 371 -9.21 14.34 -27.31
N GLY A 372 -8.93 13.11 -27.74
CA GLY A 372 -8.59 12.00 -26.85
C GLY A 372 -7.17 12.15 -26.30
N LYS A 373 -7.03 12.25 -24.97
CA LYS A 373 -5.71 12.22 -24.30
C LYS A 373 -5.09 10.83 -24.52
N SER A 374 -3.82 10.77 -24.95
CA SER A 374 -3.06 9.50 -25.01
C SER A 374 -2.76 8.95 -23.62
N LEU A 375 -2.41 7.66 -23.50
CA LEU A 375 -2.00 7.06 -22.23
C LEU A 375 -0.88 7.86 -21.55
N GLU A 376 0.16 8.26 -22.30
CA GLU A 376 1.25 9.08 -21.74
C GLU A 376 0.74 10.42 -21.20
N GLY A 377 -0.14 11.09 -21.95
CA GLY A 377 -0.76 12.35 -21.52
C GLY A 377 -1.70 12.19 -20.32
N GLU A 378 -2.45 11.09 -20.26
CA GLU A 378 -3.34 10.75 -19.15
C GLU A 378 -2.55 10.45 -17.88
N VAL A 379 -1.52 9.60 -17.98
CA VAL A 379 -0.66 9.25 -16.86
C VAL A 379 0.09 10.47 -16.32
N LYS A 380 0.58 11.33 -17.22
CA LYS A 380 1.15 12.63 -16.85
C LYS A 380 0.13 13.50 -16.10
N GLY A 381 -1.09 13.64 -16.61
CA GLY A 381 -2.15 14.40 -15.94
C GLY A 381 -2.53 13.82 -14.57
N MET A 382 -2.53 12.50 -14.41
CA MET A 382 -2.74 11.85 -13.11
C MET A 382 -1.61 12.20 -12.12
N ALA A 383 -0.35 12.15 -12.58
CA ALA A 383 0.81 12.48 -11.75
C ALA A 383 0.80 13.97 -11.35
N GLU A 384 0.56 14.88 -12.29
CA GLU A 384 0.44 16.33 -12.05
C GLU A 384 -0.64 16.65 -11.00
N ARG A 385 -1.80 15.99 -11.07
CA ARG A 385 -2.85 16.15 -10.04
C ARG A 385 -2.36 15.74 -8.66
N ILE A 386 -1.69 14.59 -8.54
CA ILE A 386 -1.18 14.11 -7.26
C ILE A 386 -0.13 15.07 -6.69
N ILE A 387 0.76 15.60 -7.53
CA ILE A 387 1.76 16.60 -7.16
C ILE A 387 1.06 17.88 -6.65
N SER A 388 0.06 18.39 -7.38
CA SER A 388 -0.71 19.57 -6.96
C SER A 388 -1.42 19.35 -5.61
N MET A 389 -1.99 18.17 -5.35
CA MET A 389 -2.60 17.85 -4.06
C MET A 389 -1.58 17.82 -2.92
N ARG A 390 -0.34 17.37 -3.17
CA ARG A 390 0.76 17.42 -2.18
C ARG A 390 1.12 18.86 -1.83
N GLU A 391 1.28 19.72 -2.82
CA GLU A 391 1.61 21.13 -2.62
C GLU A 391 0.51 21.85 -1.84
N THR A 392 -0.75 21.61 -2.21
CA THR A 392 -1.91 22.22 -1.56
C THR A 392 -1.98 21.78 -0.09
N LEU A 393 -1.85 20.48 0.19
CA LEU A 393 -1.87 19.97 1.55
C LEU A 393 -0.74 20.57 2.41
N TYR A 394 0.48 20.62 1.86
CA TYR A 394 1.61 21.23 2.54
C TYR A 394 1.35 22.71 2.87
N ASN A 395 0.85 23.48 1.91
CA ASN A 395 0.57 24.90 2.10
C ASN A 395 -0.54 25.14 3.13
N SER A 396 -1.60 24.31 3.14
CA SER A 396 -2.66 24.39 4.15
C SER A 396 -2.15 24.09 5.56
N LEU A 397 -1.36 23.03 5.74
CA LEU A 397 -0.80 22.66 7.05
C LEU A 397 0.19 23.71 7.57
N LYS A 398 1.03 24.26 6.68
CA LYS A 398 1.97 25.33 7.01
C LYS A 398 1.24 26.62 7.40
N SER A 399 0.21 27.01 6.64
CA SER A 399 -0.57 28.21 6.94
C SER A 399 -1.36 28.10 8.25
N ALA A 400 -1.82 26.90 8.61
CA ALA A 400 -2.49 26.64 9.90
C ALA A 400 -1.53 26.64 11.13
N GLY A 401 -0.22 26.78 10.90
CA GLY A 401 0.79 26.67 11.95
C GLY A 401 0.78 25.28 12.59
N THR A 402 0.54 24.24 11.81
CA THR A 402 0.43 22.87 12.31
C THR A 402 1.79 22.40 12.85
N PRO A 403 1.90 21.98 14.13
CA PRO A 403 3.17 21.52 14.69
C PRO A 403 3.80 20.36 13.89
N GLY A 404 5.09 20.47 13.59
CA GLY A 404 5.86 19.45 12.86
C GLY A 404 6.44 19.94 11.52
N GLU A 405 7.32 19.13 10.92
CA GLU A 405 7.96 19.43 9.63
C GLU A 405 7.22 18.77 8.47
N TRP A 406 6.57 19.57 7.61
CA TRP A 406 5.69 19.08 6.55
C TRP A 406 6.33 19.01 5.16
N GLY A 407 7.59 19.44 5.00
CA GLY A 407 8.27 19.54 3.70
C GLY A 407 8.34 18.22 2.91
N HIS A 408 8.35 17.09 3.63
CA HIS A 408 8.37 15.74 3.08
C HIS A 408 7.17 15.43 2.16
N ILE A 409 6.01 16.07 2.38
CA ILE A 409 4.80 15.85 1.55
C ILE A 409 5.11 16.16 0.08
N LYS A 410 5.97 17.16 -0.17
CA LYS A 410 6.39 17.61 -1.50
C LYS A 410 7.54 16.80 -2.08
N SER A 411 8.47 16.29 -1.25
CA SER A 411 9.64 15.55 -1.73
C SER A 411 9.32 14.11 -2.12
N GLN A 412 8.17 13.60 -1.68
CA GLN A 412 7.73 12.24 -1.96
C GLN A 412 7.00 12.12 -3.30
N ILE A 413 7.17 10.97 -3.93
CA ILE A 413 6.71 10.65 -5.28
C ILE A 413 5.65 9.55 -5.23
N GLY A 414 4.79 9.50 -6.25
CA GLY A 414 3.75 8.48 -6.38
C GLY A 414 2.54 8.74 -5.48
N MET A 415 1.74 7.70 -5.26
CA MET A 415 0.41 7.84 -4.65
C MET A 415 0.42 8.02 -3.12
N PHE A 416 1.54 7.78 -2.43
CA PHE A 416 1.58 7.69 -0.95
C PHE A 416 2.57 8.68 -0.30
N SER A 417 2.27 9.18 0.90
CA SER A 417 3.08 10.14 1.68
C SER A 417 3.65 9.51 2.99
N ARG A 418 4.67 10.11 3.67
CA ARG A 418 5.35 9.71 4.95
C ARG A 418 5.92 10.84 5.86
N TYR A 419 5.66 10.84 7.20
CA TYR A 419 6.52 11.46 8.28
C TYR A 419 6.56 10.69 9.62
N ALA A 420 7.62 10.90 10.40
CA ALA A 420 7.81 10.44 11.78
C ALA A 420 7.91 11.65 12.73
N MET A 421 7.00 11.80 13.70
CA MET A 421 7.06 12.90 14.67
C MET A 421 8.28 12.79 15.61
N MET A 422 9.03 13.89 15.75
CA MET A 422 10.00 14.10 16.83
C MET A 422 9.27 14.67 18.06
N THR A 423 9.11 13.85 19.09
CA THR A 423 9.29 14.30 20.48
C THR A 423 10.05 13.22 21.24
N ALA A 424 11.01 13.62 22.07
CA ALA A 424 12.02 12.77 22.69
C ALA A 424 11.51 11.90 23.87
N ALA A 425 10.26 11.43 23.85
CA ALA A 425 9.68 10.73 25.00
C ALA A 425 8.91 9.43 24.71
N ASP A 426 8.48 9.12 23.49
CA ASP A 426 7.64 7.94 23.25
C ASP A 426 8.19 7.01 22.15
N TYR A 427 8.73 5.87 22.58
CA TYR A 427 9.19 4.75 21.76
C TYR A 427 8.04 3.93 21.12
N SER A 428 6.90 4.56 20.81
CA SER A 428 5.68 3.87 20.39
C SER A 428 5.02 4.52 19.17
N LEU A 429 5.03 3.77 18.05
CA LEU A 429 4.19 3.89 16.84
C LEU A 429 4.45 4.98 15.76
N HIS A 430 5.39 4.65 14.87
CA HIS A 430 5.23 4.43 13.42
C HIS A 430 4.04 5.11 12.73
N SER A 431 4.30 6.25 12.06
CA SER A 431 3.39 6.89 11.12
C SER A 431 4.01 7.13 9.73
N PHE A 432 3.15 7.29 8.72
CA PHE A 432 3.38 7.62 7.32
C PHE A 432 2.66 8.92 6.92
N THR A 433 2.29 9.77 7.86
CA THR A 433 1.93 11.18 7.60
C THR A 433 2.49 12.10 8.66
N GLY A 434 3.16 11.54 9.67
CA GLY A 434 3.41 12.21 10.94
C GLY A 434 2.36 11.91 12.00
N LEU A 435 1.21 11.37 11.60
CA LEU A 435 0.08 11.04 12.46
C LEU A 435 0.29 9.73 13.23
N THR A 436 0.56 9.80 14.52
CA THR A 436 0.61 8.65 15.43
C THR A 436 -0.67 7.81 15.37
N GLN A 437 -0.63 6.52 15.74
CA GLN A 437 -1.84 5.68 15.75
C GLN A 437 -2.99 6.28 16.61
N PRO A 438 -2.74 6.92 17.77
CA PRO A 438 -3.78 7.68 18.46
C PRO A 438 -4.41 8.77 17.60
N GLN A 439 -3.60 9.53 16.84
CA GLN A 439 -4.10 10.58 15.95
C GLN A 439 -4.89 10.00 14.76
N THR A 440 -4.42 8.92 14.13
CA THR A 440 -5.16 8.26 13.02
C THR A 440 -6.49 7.68 13.50
N ARG A 441 -6.52 7.10 14.70
CA ARG A 441 -7.75 6.64 15.34
C ARG A 441 -8.72 7.78 15.61
N VAL A 442 -8.23 8.87 16.18
CA VAL A 442 -9.06 10.06 16.47
C VAL A 442 -9.61 10.69 15.20
N LEU A 443 -8.85 10.72 14.11
CA LEU A 443 -9.32 11.16 12.79
C LEU A 443 -10.41 10.26 12.22
N ALA A 444 -10.27 8.94 12.36
CA ALA A 444 -11.31 8.00 11.93
C ALA A 444 -12.58 8.12 12.78
N GLU A 445 -12.45 8.20 14.10
CA GLU A 445 -13.58 8.21 15.05
C GLU A 445 -14.34 9.55 15.08
N LYS A 446 -13.64 10.69 14.94
CA LYS A 446 -14.23 12.03 15.15
C LYS A 446 -14.38 12.86 13.88
N ALA A 447 -13.52 12.63 12.88
CA ALA A 447 -13.53 13.38 11.62
C ALA A 447 -13.93 12.51 10.42
N HIS A 448 -14.18 11.21 10.61
CA HIS A 448 -14.58 10.28 9.55
C HIS A 448 -13.51 10.13 8.44
N ILE A 449 -12.23 10.29 8.81
CA ILE A 449 -11.11 10.22 7.89
C ILE A 449 -10.38 8.88 8.09
N TYR A 450 -10.48 8.01 7.08
CA TYR A 450 -10.01 6.64 7.13
C TYR A 450 -8.66 6.50 6.43
N MET A 451 -7.64 6.08 7.18
CA MET A 451 -6.29 5.77 6.70
C MET A 451 -5.74 4.55 7.42
N THR A 452 -4.60 4.01 7.00
CA THR A 452 -3.98 2.88 7.70
C THR A 452 -3.45 3.32 9.07
N ALA A 453 -3.37 2.39 10.03
CA ALA A 453 -3.02 2.69 11.42
C ALA A 453 -1.62 3.29 11.59
N ASP A 454 -0.73 2.91 10.69
CA ASP A 454 0.61 3.46 10.51
C ASP A 454 0.59 4.79 9.76
N GLY A 455 -0.55 5.47 9.59
CA GLY A 455 -0.67 6.82 9.05
C GLY A 455 -0.47 6.97 7.55
N ARG A 456 -0.45 5.89 6.74
CA ARG A 456 -0.25 6.02 5.28
C ARG A 456 -1.53 6.52 4.66
N ILE A 457 -1.40 7.62 3.92
CA ILE A 457 -2.48 8.17 3.12
C ILE A 457 -2.23 7.96 1.63
N SER A 458 -3.30 7.71 0.91
CA SER A 458 -3.39 7.78 -0.54
C SER A 458 -3.74 9.22 -0.93
N MET A 459 -2.80 9.92 -1.57
CA MET A 459 -3.02 11.28 -2.09
C MET A 459 -4.14 11.31 -3.14
N ALA A 460 -4.43 10.16 -3.77
CA ALA A 460 -5.51 10.05 -4.73
C ALA A 460 -6.89 10.34 -4.12
N GLY A 461 -7.09 10.09 -2.82
CA GLY A 461 -8.35 10.36 -2.12
C GLY A 461 -8.58 11.84 -1.78
N LEU A 462 -7.56 12.69 -1.94
CA LEU A 462 -7.68 14.14 -1.74
C LEU A 462 -8.05 14.85 -3.04
N ASN A 463 -8.89 15.87 -2.91
CA ASN A 463 -9.38 16.75 -3.98
C ASN A 463 -9.74 18.13 -3.43
N SER A 464 -10.09 19.07 -4.33
CA SER A 464 -10.44 20.46 -3.98
C SER A 464 -11.60 20.58 -2.99
N LYS A 465 -12.48 19.58 -2.90
CA LYS A 465 -13.67 19.59 -2.03
C LYS A 465 -13.37 19.14 -0.61
N ASN A 466 -12.29 18.36 -0.38
CA ASN A 466 -12.03 17.72 0.91
C ASN A 466 -10.66 18.04 1.53
N ILE A 467 -9.72 18.58 0.75
CA ILE A 467 -8.34 18.80 1.22
C ILE A 467 -8.25 19.80 2.37
N GLN A 468 -9.10 20.82 2.37
CA GLN A 468 -9.14 21.81 3.44
C GLN A 468 -9.66 21.20 4.75
N TYR A 469 -10.78 20.48 4.69
CA TYR A 469 -11.32 19.75 5.83
C TYR A 469 -10.33 18.72 6.39
N PHE A 470 -9.61 18.03 5.51
CA PHE A 470 -8.54 17.11 5.91
C PHE A 470 -7.41 17.85 6.65
N ALA A 471 -6.90 18.95 6.09
CA ALA A 471 -5.81 19.72 6.71
C ALA A 471 -6.20 20.29 8.08
N GLU A 472 -7.41 20.84 8.21
CA GLU A 472 -7.95 21.34 9.48
C GLU A 472 -8.13 20.22 10.52
N SER A 473 -8.63 19.07 10.10
CA SER A 473 -8.79 17.90 10.97
C SER A 473 -7.45 17.37 11.46
N VAL A 474 -6.44 17.35 10.58
CA VAL A 474 -5.06 16.98 10.92
C VAL A 474 -4.48 17.96 11.93
N ASP A 475 -4.61 19.27 11.70
CA ASP A 475 -4.13 20.30 12.63
C ASP A 475 -4.74 20.14 14.03
N ALA A 476 -6.08 19.99 14.08
CA ALA A 476 -6.79 19.77 15.33
C ALA A 476 -6.40 18.45 16.01
N ALA A 477 -6.18 17.37 15.25
CA ALA A 477 -5.73 16.09 15.81
C ALA A 477 -4.30 16.20 16.38
N VAL A 478 -3.40 16.89 15.68
CA VAL A 478 -2.01 17.09 16.12
C VAL A 478 -1.95 17.96 17.37
N LYS A 479 -2.76 19.01 17.46
CA LYS A 479 -2.86 19.90 18.63
C LYS A 479 -3.66 19.29 19.80
N GLY A 480 -4.20 18.08 19.64
CA GLY A 480 -5.07 17.44 20.65
C GLY A 480 -6.43 18.12 20.85
N ALA A 481 -6.83 18.98 19.90
CA ALA A 481 -8.04 19.80 19.96
C ALA A 481 -9.23 19.20 19.18
N LEU A 482 -9.05 18.05 18.50
CA LEU A 482 -10.14 17.41 17.77
C LEU A 482 -11.19 16.84 18.74
N ILE A 483 -12.28 17.57 18.92
CA ILE A 483 -13.47 17.17 19.68
C ILE A 483 -14.51 16.65 18.68
N ALA A 484 -15.29 15.64 19.05
CA ALA A 484 -16.32 15.08 18.18
C ALA A 484 -17.33 16.18 17.85
N LEU A 485 -17.41 16.58 16.58
CA LEU A 485 -18.44 17.49 16.09
C LEU A 485 -19.75 16.72 15.96
N TYR A 486 -20.45 16.51 17.07
CA TYR A 486 -21.86 16.14 17.04
C TYR A 486 -22.70 17.41 16.94
N GLY A 487 -23.32 17.63 15.78
CA GLY A 487 -24.40 18.61 15.63
C GLY A 487 -24.01 20.07 15.87
N GLY A 488 -23.24 20.67 14.96
CA GLY A 488 -23.41 22.07 14.58
C GLY A 488 -23.26 23.17 15.64
N VAL A 489 -22.60 22.95 16.77
CA VAL A 489 -22.23 24.06 17.68
C VAL A 489 -20.79 23.89 18.17
N ALA A 490 -19.91 24.76 17.71
CA ALA A 490 -18.58 24.92 18.27
C ALA A 490 -18.69 25.53 19.68
N VAL A 491 -18.26 24.80 20.71
CA VAL A 491 -18.04 25.40 22.03
C VAL A 491 -16.61 25.92 22.05
N VAL A 492 -16.46 27.23 21.86
CA VAL A 492 -15.19 27.94 22.04
C VAL A 492 -14.82 27.92 23.53
N PRO A 493 -13.64 27.46 23.95
CA PRO A 493 -13.18 27.66 25.32
C PRO A 493 -12.86 29.15 25.50
N CYS A 494 -13.66 29.84 26.32
CA CYS A 494 -13.41 31.22 26.73
C CYS A 494 -12.05 31.31 27.45
N PRO A 495 -11.17 32.28 27.13
CA PRO A 495 -9.90 32.43 27.81
C PRO A 495 -10.13 32.86 29.27
N LEU A 496 -9.59 32.09 30.21
CA LEU A 496 -9.61 32.37 31.65
C LEU A 496 -9.09 33.78 31.93
N ARG A 497 -10.01 34.71 32.26
CA ARG A 497 -9.65 35.97 32.93
C ARG A 497 -9.05 35.63 34.29
N ARG A 498 -7.78 36.01 34.51
CA ARG A 498 -7.17 36.09 35.84
C ARG A 498 -7.95 37.12 36.67
N SER A 499 -8.75 36.64 37.61
CA SER A 499 -9.26 37.46 38.71
C SER A 499 -8.26 37.38 39.86
N VAL A 500 -7.69 38.53 40.19
CA VAL A 500 -6.82 38.77 41.35
C VAL A 500 -7.74 39.02 42.55
N ASN A 501 -7.58 38.27 43.64
CA ASN A 501 -7.95 38.70 44.99
C ASN A 501 -7.12 37.94 46.06
N PRO A 502 -6.85 38.58 47.22
CA PRO A 502 -5.70 38.31 48.10
C PRO A 502 -5.89 37.14 49.09
N PRO A 503 -4.82 36.65 49.75
CA PRO A 503 -4.86 35.38 50.48
C PRO A 503 -5.45 35.55 51.89
N VAL A 504 -6.49 34.76 52.20
CA VAL A 504 -6.97 34.60 53.58
C VAL A 504 -6.17 33.47 54.24
N ARG A 505 -5.39 33.83 55.26
CA ARG A 505 -4.71 32.91 56.19
C ARG A 505 -5.72 32.13 57.02
N TYR A 506 -5.63 30.80 57.04
CA TYR A 506 -6.20 29.98 58.11
C TYR A 506 -5.11 29.15 58.81
N LYS A 507 -5.17 29.18 60.14
CA LYS A 507 -4.19 28.63 61.09
C LYS A 507 -4.11 27.10 61.01
N ARG A 508 -2.88 26.59 61.08
CA ARG A 508 -2.54 25.17 61.32
C ARG A 508 -3.23 24.66 62.59
N LYS A 509 -3.94 23.55 62.48
CA LYS A 509 -4.05 22.54 63.55
C LYS A 509 -3.55 21.21 63.01
N THR A 510 -2.45 20.76 63.60
CA THR A 510 -1.84 19.45 63.44
C THR A 510 -2.71 18.39 64.10
N VAL A 511 -3.13 17.36 63.37
CA VAL A 511 -3.50 16.05 63.90
C VAL A 511 -2.99 14.98 62.92
N SER A 512 -2.20 14.05 63.43
CA SER A 512 -1.62 12.91 62.71
C SER A 512 -2.59 11.74 62.63
N ALA A 513 -2.73 11.12 61.45
CA ALA A 513 -2.84 9.66 61.24
C ALA A 513 -3.06 9.32 59.75
N ALA A 514 -2.26 8.36 59.26
CA ALA A 514 -2.42 7.47 58.11
C ALA A 514 -3.44 7.76 56.98
N GLY A 515 -2.92 7.85 55.74
CA GLY A 515 -3.32 6.95 54.64
C GLY A 515 -4.50 7.33 53.71
N VAL A 516 -4.15 7.55 52.44
CA VAL A 516 -4.97 7.38 51.20
C VAL A 516 -6.01 8.46 50.88
N SER A 517 -5.73 9.26 49.85
CA SER A 517 -6.70 10.16 49.19
C SER A 517 -7.32 9.48 47.97
N VAL A 518 -8.64 9.32 47.98
CA VAL A 518 -9.45 8.82 46.85
C VAL A 518 -10.10 10.01 46.14
N VAL A 519 -9.90 10.14 44.82
CA VAL A 519 -10.56 11.18 43.99
C VAL A 519 -11.92 10.65 43.49
N PRO A 520 -13.02 11.40 43.59
CA PRO A 520 -14.33 10.93 43.17
C PRO A 520 -14.53 11.10 41.66
N ILE A 521 -14.91 10.02 40.97
CA ILE A 521 -15.44 10.08 39.61
C ILE A 521 -16.89 9.57 39.63
N LYS A 522 -17.83 10.44 39.21
CA LYS A 522 -19.23 10.06 38.92
C LYS A 522 -19.25 9.20 37.64
N PHE A 523 -19.79 7.99 37.71
CA PHE A 523 -20.17 7.22 36.52
C PHE A 523 -21.45 6.41 36.73
N TYR A 524 -22.29 6.44 35.70
CA TYR A 524 -23.53 5.68 35.55
C TYR A 524 -23.24 4.23 35.12
N ARG A 525 -23.84 3.29 35.88
CA ARG A 525 -24.21 1.89 35.61
C ARG A 525 -23.29 0.99 34.75
N GLY A 526 -22.66 0.03 35.45
CA GLY A 526 -22.66 -1.38 35.02
C GLY A 526 -21.29 -2.02 34.77
N ILE A 527 -20.77 -2.73 35.78
CA ILE A 527 -19.58 -3.63 35.78
C ILE A 527 -18.23 -2.88 35.88
N ARG A 528 -17.50 -3.10 36.99
CA ARG A 528 -16.20 -2.49 37.28
C ARG A 528 -15.09 -3.54 37.33
N THR A 529 -14.05 -3.32 36.52
CA THR A 529 -12.71 -3.93 36.69
C THR A 529 -11.80 -2.84 37.26
N TYR A 530 -11.04 -3.13 38.31
CA TYR A 530 -10.07 -2.20 38.88
C TYR A 530 -8.66 -2.62 38.47
N VAL A 531 -7.87 -1.66 37.96
CA VAL A 531 -6.43 -1.84 37.74
C VAL A 531 -5.72 -0.88 38.69
N LEU A 532 -4.98 -1.43 39.65
CA LEU A 532 -3.95 -0.72 40.43
C LEU A 532 -2.59 -1.34 40.08
N PRO A 533 -1.49 -0.58 40.17
CA PRO A 533 -0.20 -1.03 39.70
C PRO A 533 0.30 -2.16 40.60
N PHE A 534 0.95 -3.15 39.98
CA PHE A 534 1.48 -4.40 40.54
C PHE A 534 0.47 -5.56 40.65
N GLY A 535 0.67 -6.53 39.76
CA GLY A 535 -0.26 -7.60 39.45
C GLY A 535 -0.50 -8.61 40.56
N SER A 536 -1.79 -8.87 40.82
CA SER A 536 -2.35 -10.10 41.41
C SER A 536 -3.86 -10.11 41.11
N ILE A 537 -4.40 -11.26 40.67
CA ILE A 537 -5.82 -11.42 40.28
C ILE A 537 -6.60 -12.05 41.45
N TYR A 538 -7.69 -11.43 41.89
CA TYR A 538 -8.60 -11.98 42.92
C TYR A 538 -9.94 -12.41 42.31
N ARG A 539 -10.49 -13.54 42.78
CA ARG A 539 -11.78 -14.08 42.31
C ARG A 539 -12.86 -13.88 43.38
N TYR A 540 -13.94 -13.17 43.06
CA TYR A 540 -15.07 -12.95 43.96
C TYR A 540 -16.19 -13.98 43.67
N ARG A 541 -16.74 -14.60 44.73
CA ARG A 541 -17.96 -15.43 44.63
C ARG A 541 -19.00 -14.89 45.62
N ARG A 542 -20.16 -14.51 45.10
CA ARG A 542 -21.26 -13.92 45.88
C ARG A 542 -22.11 -15.05 46.47
N THR A 543 -22.27 -15.08 47.79
CA THR A 543 -23.37 -15.80 48.44
C THR A 543 -24.09 -14.83 49.36
N HIS A 544 -25.42 -14.88 49.37
CA HIS A 544 -26.25 -13.98 50.16
C HIS A 544 -26.12 -14.31 51.65
N VAL A 545 -26.08 -13.26 52.47
CA VAL A 545 -26.14 -13.25 53.94
C VAL A 545 -24.77 -13.29 54.66
N VAL A 546 -24.36 -12.10 55.14
CA VAL A 546 -23.29 -11.75 56.10
C VAL A 546 -21.83 -11.86 55.61
N ASP A 547 -21.12 -10.73 55.61
CA ASP A 547 -19.72 -10.58 55.23
C ASP A 547 -18.76 -11.28 56.22
N ARG A 548 -17.99 -12.25 55.74
CA ARG A 548 -16.70 -12.66 56.34
C ARG A 548 -15.62 -12.59 55.26
N ILE A 549 -14.56 -11.83 55.53
CA ILE A 549 -13.35 -11.79 54.71
C ILE A 549 -12.41 -12.88 55.24
N GLU A 550 -12.23 -13.96 54.49
CA GLU A 550 -11.14 -14.92 54.72
C GLU A 550 -9.92 -14.52 53.88
N ILE A 551 -8.82 -14.14 54.53
CA ILE A 551 -7.53 -13.88 53.88
C ILE A 551 -6.72 -15.17 53.94
N ARG A 552 -6.41 -15.78 52.78
CA ARG A 552 -5.38 -16.83 52.69
C ARG A 552 -4.20 -16.33 51.85
N HIS A 553 -3.04 -16.21 52.48
CA HIS A 553 -1.76 -15.94 51.84
C HIS A 553 -1.29 -17.19 51.08
N ILE A 554 -0.96 -17.07 49.80
CA ILE A 554 -0.22 -18.10 49.05
C ILE A 554 1.12 -17.47 48.66
N GLN A 555 2.21 -17.87 49.29
CA GLN A 555 3.57 -17.58 48.85
C GLN A 555 3.94 -18.52 47.70
N MET A 556 4.44 -17.99 46.59
CA MET A 556 5.22 -18.76 45.62
C MET A 556 6.64 -18.19 45.57
N PRO A 557 7.69 -19.02 45.72
CA PRO A 557 9.08 -18.55 45.69
C PRO A 557 9.57 -18.36 44.26
N VAL A 558 10.26 -17.24 44.03
CA VAL A 558 11.01 -16.90 42.82
C VAL A 558 12.40 -17.53 42.92
N GLN A 559 12.83 -18.28 41.90
CA GLN A 559 14.24 -18.67 41.73
C GLN A 559 14.76 -18.20 40.37
N THR A 560 15.90 -17.52 40.43
CA THR A 560 16.74 -17.02 39.34
C THR A 560 17.95 -17.94 39.15
N SER A 561 18.29 -18.37 37.92
CA SER A 561 19.66 -18.41 37.35
C SER A 561 19.81 -19.33 36.11
N ALA A 562 20.50 -18.81 35.09
CA ALA A 562 21.42 -19.39 34.10
C ALA A 562 21.29 -20.86 33.56
N ALA A 563 21.46 -21.01 32.24
CA ALA A 563 21.51 -22.22 31.37
C ALA A 563 22.85 -23.03 31.50
N PRO A 564 23.18 -24.13 30.74
CA PRO A 564 22.52 -24.76 29.58
C PRO A 564 22.57 -26.32 29.45
N ALA A 565 22.02 -26.83 28.33
CA ALA A 565 22.31 -28.09 27.60
C ALA A 565 21.68 -29.44 28.02
N ALA A 566 20.88 -29.96 27.09
CA ALA A 566 20.77 -31.35 26.62
C ALA A 566 21.04 -32.51 27.59
N HIS A 567 20.00 -33.31 27.88
CA HIS A 567 20.11 -34.77 27.98
C HIS A 567 18.72 -35.45 27.95
N TYR A 568 18.59 -36.46 27.06
CA TYR A 568 17.62 -37.57 27.00
C TYR A 568 16.12 -37.23 26.95
N LYS A 569 15.35 -37.44 25.87
CA LYS A 569 15.22 -38.61 24.97
C LYS A 569 14.99 -39.96 25.68
N ALA A 570 13.85 -40.05 26.37
CA ALA A 570 13.07 -41.27 26.64
C ALA A 570 11.66 -40.75 27.03
N MET A 571 10.56 -40.97 26.32
CA MET A 571 9.96 -42.22 25.89
C MET A 571 9.08 -41.95 24.65
N TRP A 572 9.45 -42.54 23.52
CA TRP A 572 8.50 -42.92 22.48
C TRP A 572 8.18 -44.40 22.70
N GLY A 573 6.88 -44.74 22.70
CA GLY A 573 6.35 -46.12 22.67
C GLY A 573 6.31 -46.82 24.02
N GLN A 574 5.26 -47.52 24.45
CA GLN A 574 3.97 -47.97 23.90
C GLN A 574 3.09 -48.24 25.16
N LEU A 575 1.77 -48.14 25.20
CA LEU A 575 0.72 -48.94 24.56
C LEU A 575 -0.62 -48.20 24.84
N LEU A 576 -1.42 -47.88 23.82
CA LEU A 576 -2.50 -48.73 23.31
C LEU A 576 -3.60 -49.07 24.35
N SER A 577 -4.69 -48.33 24.25
CA SER A 577 -5.98 -48.90 23.86
C SER A 577 -6.55 -48.10 22.70
#